data_AF-A0A7W5ELX1-F1
#
_entry.id   AF-A0A7W5ELX1-F1
#
_cell.length_a   1.000
_cell.length_b   1.000
_cell.length_c   1.000
_cell.angle_alpha   90.00
_cell.angle_beta   90.00
_cell.angle_gamma   90.00
#
_symmetry.space_group_name_H-M   'P 1'
#
loop_
_entity.id
_entity.type
_entity.pdbx_description
1 polymer ?
#
loop_
_entity_poly.entity_id
_entity_poly.type
_entity_poly.pdbx_seq_one_letter_code
_entity_poly.pdbx_strand_id
1 'polypeptide(L)'
;MSGDIFNEVNEHYFKSGKKFEYGRPDHSFNNNSPNHRSDRSRTEQDLDGDGRLGVDCSSFVWRGLKDAGYNVGNEPFATSKLFNGTHPTDYSKSHFDIVSAQDAAKPNGSLQPGDILMFKDIHGSGQHVGIFKGYDKAGHVQFVGSQVSTGPAEVTVVNDGYWNRKPGSTAPGVEIVGALRAKPEFRVAEPLHGRTHGEPAVHPVAPPKAAAEPVAKSAPEAHHTTPARHDVKHDAAPHMLRKGEHGENVRDLQHSLAKLGYTDANGHAIKADAQFGAHTQEALEKFQKSHGLEVDGVAGPKTMDALHKQMATPRVDQPAHPDHKLFEQARDAVHRLDAEHKRSPDQHSDNLAAALTVAARREGMHRVDHAVLNDDATRAFAVQGHLDSPLKRIAEVETQKAVATPIEKSTEALQQVAAQPTQGKVAPHEQPMPTPQQTGHTPGL
;
A
#
# COMPACT_ATOMS: atom_id res chain seq x y z
N MET A 1 -15.15 -26.10 -15.78
CA MET A 1 -13.69 -25.88 -15.97
C MET A 1 -13.13 -24.73 -15.12
N SER A 2 -13.80 -23.58 -14.97
CA SER A 2 -13.26 -22.44 -14.19
C SER A 2 -13.06 -22.76 -12.69
N GLY A 3 -13.97 -23.55 -12.09
CA GLY A 3 -13.98 -23.83 -10.64
C GLY A 3 -12.71 -24.45 -10.07
N ASP A 4 -11.90 -25.11 -10.91
CA ASP A 4 -10.64 -25.71 -10.49
C ASP A 4 -9.66 -24.66 -9.95
N ILE A 5 -9.60 -23.46 -10.55
CA ILE A 5 -8.72 -22.38 -10.09
C ILE A 5 -9.10 -21.96 -8.66
N PHE A 6 -10.41 -21.81 -8.39
CA PHE A 6 -10.90 -21.47 -7.06
C PHE A 6 -10.61 -22.59 -6.05
N ASN A 7 -10.86 -23.84 -6.43
CA ASN A 7 -10.63 -25.00 -5.56
C ASN A 7 -9.15 -25.11 -5.17
N GLU A 8 -8.25 -24.99 -6.13
CA GLU A 8 -6.80 -25.08 -5.88
C GLU A 8 -6.32 -23.96 -4.96
N VAL A 9 -6.80 -22.73 -5.17
CA VAL A 9 -6.54 -21.62 -4.25
C VAL A 9 -7.09 -21.87 -2.86
N ASN A 10 -8.29 -22.45 -2.75
CA ASN A 10 -8.90 -22.76 -1.48
C ASN A 10 -8.13 -23.85 -0.71
N GLU A 11 -7.71 -24.90 -1.39
CA GLU A 11 -6.84 -25.94 -0.82
C GLU A 11 -5.49 -25.35 -0.38
N HIS A 12 -4.84 -24.60 -1.27
CA HIS A 12 -3.49 -24.11 -1.06
C HIS A 12 -3.39 -23.01 0.01
N TYR A 13 -4.28 -22.02 -0.03
CA TYR A 13 -4.17 -20.84 0.86
C TYR A 13 -5.03 -20.94 2.12
N PHE A 14 -6.14 -21.67 2.10
CA PHE A 14 -7.10 -21.66 3.21
C PHE A 14 -7.17 -22.99 3.98
N LYS A 15 -6.80 -24.12 3.35
CA LYS A 15 -6.84 -25.46 3.99
C LYS A 15 -5.48 -26.07 4.28
N SER A 16 -4.40 -25.58 3.68
CA SER A 16 -3.05 -26.13 3.86
C SER A 16 -2.48 -25.98 5.28
N GLY A 17 -3.12 -25.17 6.14
CA GLY A 17 -2.63 -24.86 7.49
C GLY A 17 -1.46 -23.88 7.53
N LYS A 18 -0.96 -23.44 6.37
CA LYS A 18 0.07 -22.40 6.25
C LYS A 18 -0.52 -21.03 6.60
N LYS A 19 0.32 -20.14 7.12
CA LYS A 19 -0.02 -18.74 7.35
C LYS A 19 0.58 -17.89 6.24
N PHE A 20 -0.16 -16.88 5.80
CA PHE A 20 0.22 -16.03 4.67
C PHE A 20 0.03 -14.57 5.02
N GLU A 21 0.77 -13.69 4.34
CA GLU A 21 0.57 -12.24 4.41
C GLU A 21 0.84 -11.56 3.08
N TYR A 22 0.43 -10.29 2.97
CA TYR A 22 0.44 -9.58 1.71
C TYR A 22 1.81 -9.01 1.35
N GLY A 23 2.44 -9.62 0.35
CA GLY A 23 3.84 -9.32 0.04
C GLY A 23 4.73 -9.39 1.30
N ARG A 24 6.00 -9.00 1.18
CA ARG A 24 6.87 -8.76 2.34
C ARG A 24 7.58 -7.42 2.14
N PRO A 25 6.91 -6.28 2.39
CA PRO A 25 7.50 -4.96 2.20
C PRO A 25 8.64 -4.66 3.20
N ASP A 26 8.78 -5.47 4.24
CA ASP A 26 9.86 -5.49 5.22
C ASP A 26 11.14 -6.20 4.72
N HIS A 27 11.08 -6.98 3.65
CA HIS A 27 12.25 -7.54 2.97
C HIS A 27 12.73 -6.64 1.82
N SER A 28 13.74 -5.82 2.10
CA SER A 28 14.51 -5.16 1.04
C SER A 28 15.38 -6.21 0.33
N PHE A 29 15.02 -6.62 -0.88
CA PHE A 29 16.00 -7.25 -1.75
C PHE A 29 17.00 -6.18 -2.19
N ASN A 30 18.27 -6.32 -1.78
CA ASN A 30 19.37 -5.72 -2.52
C ASN A 30 19.31 -6.32 -3.93
N ASN A 31 18.74 -5.57 -4.86
CA ASN A 31 18.51 -5.98 -6.24
C ASN A 31 19.81 -5.92 -7.06
N ASN A 32 20.88 -6.53 -6.54
CA ASN A 32 22.16 -6.72 -7.21
C ASN A 32 22.22 -8.08 -7.94
N SER A 33 21.07 -8.71 -8.19
CA SER A 33 21.00 -9.91 -9.01
C SER A 33 20.91 -9.51 -10.49
N PRO A 34 21.76 -10.04 -11.38
CA PRO A 34 21.84 -9.63 -12.80
C PRO A 34 20.59 -9.98 -13.63
N ASN A 35 19.55 -10.57 -13.00
CA ASN A 35 18.27 -10.88 -13.63
C ASN A 35 17.14 -10.12 -12.91
N HIS A 36 16.64 -9.07 -13.54
CA HIS A 36 15.43 -8.28 -13.21
C HIS A 36 14.12 -9.09 -13.26
N ARG A 37 14.03 -10.28 -12.67
CA ARG A 37 12.86 -11.17 -12.82
C ARG A 37 12.55 -11.88 -11.50
N SER A 38 11.35 -11.60 -10.99
CA SER A 38 10.68 -12.04 -9.75
C SER A 38 11.23 -11.50 -8.42
N ASP A 39 10.38 -10.68 -7.78
CA ASP A 39 10.52 -10.28 -6.38
C ASP A 39 10.14 -11.48 -5.51
N ARG A 40 11.11 -12.02 -4.76
CA ARG A 40 10.96 -13.29 -4.03
C ARG A 40 10.05 -13.15 -2.81
N SER A 41 9.73 -11.93 -2.36
CA SER A 41 8.71 -11.69 -1.32
C SER A 41 7.31 -12.13 -1.76
N ARG A 42 7.12 -12.35 -3.05
CA ARG A 42 5.85 -12.75 -3.67
C ARG A 42 5.73 -14.28 -3.83
N THR A 43 6.73 -15.04 -3.40
CA THR A 43 6.93 -16.46 -3.77
C THR A 43 6.70 -17.46 -2.65
N GLU A 44 5.86 -17.14 -1.66
CA GLU A 44 5.51 -18.02 -0.54
C GLU A 44 6.73 -18.57 0.21
N GLN A 45 7.71 -17.70 0.44
CA GLN A 45 8.88 -17.99 1.27
C GLN A 45 8.71 -17.25 2.60
N ASP A 46 9.10 -17.92 3.69
CA ASP A 46 9.25 -17.31 5.01
C ASP A 46 10.69 -16.79 5.11
N LEU A 47 10.89 -15.52 4.78
CA LEU A 47 12.22 -14.93 4.64
C LEU A 47 12.74 -14.31 5.94
N ASP A 48 11.87 -13.96 6.88
CA ASP A 48 12.20 -13.39 8.20
C ASP A 48 12.03 -14.39 9.36
N GLY A 49 11.43 -15.55 9.12
CA GLY A 49 11.24 -16.59 10.14
C GLY A 49 10.05 -16.33 11.06
N ASP A 50 9.11 -15.46 10.69
CA ASP A 50 7.88 -15.19 11.47
C ASP A 50 6.81 -16.29 11.33
N GLY A 51 7.07 -17.30 10.50
CA GLY A 51 6.18 -18.42 10.23
C GLY A 51 5.02 -18.09 9.27
N ARG A 52 5.08 -16.95 8.57
CA ARG A 52 4.13 -16.55 7.52
C ARG A 52 4.82 -16.48 6.16
N LEU A 53 4.05 -16.72 5.11
CA LEU A 53 4.54 -16.78 3.73
C LEU A 53 4.03 -15.58 2.93
N GLY A 54 4.93 -14.87 2.26
CA GLY A 54 4.58 -13.70 1.44
C GLY A 54 3.84 -14.06 0.15
N VAL A 55 2.70 -13.41 -0.08
CA VAL A 55 1.88 -13.56 -1.29
C VAL A 55 1.19 -12.26 -1.65
N ASP A 56 1.28 -11.80 -2.90
CA ASP A 56 0.53 -10.63 -3.35
C ASP A 56 -0.66 -11.03 -4.23
N CYS A 57 -1.46 -10.05 -4.64
CA CYS A 57 -2.68 -10.30 -5.42
C CYS A 57 -2.43 -11.06 -6.73
N SER A 58 -1.33 -10.76 -7.43
CA SER A 58 -0.99 -11.40 -8.71
C SER A 58 -0.27 -12.73 -8.56
N SER A 59 0.55 -12.92 -7.52
CA SER A 59 1.16 -14.22 -7.23
C SER A 59 0.16 -15.22 -6.65
N PHE A 60 -0.85 -14.74 -5.92
CA PHE A 60 -2.03 -15.49 -5.52
C PHE A 60 -2.77 -16.06 -6.74
N VAL A 61 -3.08 -15.22 -7.73
CA VAL A 61 -3.75 -15.64 -8.97
C VAL A 61 -2.86 -16.58 -9.78
N TRP A 62 -1.57 -16.27 -9.89
CA TRP A 62 -0.61 -17.14 -10.59
C TRP A 62 -0.57 -18.54 -9.98
N ARG A 63 -0.53 -18.66 -8.65
CA ARG A 63 -0.55 -19.95 -7.95
C ARG A 63 -1.80 -20.74 -8.28
N GLY A 64 -2.98 -20.11 -8.18
CA GLY A 64 -4.25 -20.75 -8.52
C GLY A 64 -4.29 -21.29 -9.94
N LEU A 65 -3.82 -20.49 -10.91
CA LEU A 65 -3.72 -20.93 -12.30
C LEU A 65 -2.71 -22.06 -12.47
N LYS A 66 -1.55 -21.97 -11.82
CA LYS A 66 -0.48 -22.97 -11.92
C LYS A 66 -0.92 -24.32 -11.37
N ASP A 67 -1.54 -24.33 -10.19
CA ASP A 67 -1.98 -25.54 -9.51
C ASP A 67 -3.21 -26.15 -10.18
N ALA A 68 -4.03 -25.33 -10.85
CA ALA A 68 -5.10 -25.78 -11.74
C ALA A 68 -4.59 -26.26 -13.12
N GLY A 69 -3.27 -26.30 -13.33
CA GLY A 69 -2.62 -26.89 -14.50
C GLY A 69 -2.49 -25.96 -15.71
N TYR A 70 -2.69 -24.64 -15.57
CA TYR A 70 -2.54 -23.68 -16.67
C TYR A 70 -1.07 -23.28 -16.90
N ASN A 71 -0.69 -23.05 -18.16
CA ASN A 71 0.70 -22.77 -18.54
C ASN A 71 1.16 -21.32 -18.26
N VAL A 72 1.11 -20.88 -17.01
CA VAL A 72 1.43 -19.49 -16.62
C VAL A 72 2.92 -19.22 -16.41
N GLY A 73 3.79 -20.13 -16.86
CA GLY A 73 5.23 -20.11 -16.57
C GLY A 73 5.57 -20.70 -15.19
N ASN A 74 6.84 -20.59 -14.80
CA ASN A 74 7.35 -21.09 -13.51
C ASN A 74 7.58 -19.99 -12.48
N GLU A 75 7.42 -18.73 -12.87
CA GLU A 75 7.57 -17.57 -12.01
C GLU A 75 6.25 -16.79 -11.95
N PRO A 76 5.90 -16.21 -10.78
CA PRO A 76 4.76 -15.32 -10.66
C PRO A 76 4.81 -14.15 -11.63
N PHE A 77 3.66 -13.78 -12.19
CA PHE A 77 3.52 -12.58 -13.00
C PHE A 77 3.06 -11.38 -12.17
N ALA A 78 3.27 -10.18 -12.70
CA ALA A 78 2.69 -8.95 -12.18
C ALA A 78 1.26 -8.74 -12.72
N THR A 79 0.45 -7.96 -12.01
CA THR A 79 -0.89 -7.53 -12.44
C THR A 79 -0.89 -6.89 -13.84
N SER A 80 0.17 -6.13 -14.16
CA SER A 80 0.36 -5.50 -15.48
C SER A 80 0.55 -6.48 -16.64
N LYS A 81 0.82 -7.76 -16.35
CA LYS A 81 0.78 -8.83 -17.37
C LYS A 81 -0.66 -9.14 -17.78
N LEU A 82 -1.63 -8.95 -16.89
CA LEU A 82 -3.04 -9.25 -17.13
C LEU A 82 -3.80 -8.06 -17.74
N PHE A 83 -3.63 -6.86 -17.19
CA PHE A 83 -4.31 -5.66 -17.70
C PHE A 83 -3.58 -4.38 -17.30
N ASN A 84 -3.92 -3.28 -17.97
CA ASN A 84 -3.47 -1.93 -17.65
C ASN A 84 -4.67 -0.97 -17.63
N GLY A 85 -5.02 -0.52 -16.43
CA GLY A 85 -6.17 0.34 -16.14
C GLY A 85 -7.46 -0.44 -16.35
N THR A 86 -8.08 -0.22 -17.50
CA THR A 86 -9.31 -0.90 -17.93
C THR A 86 -9.08 -1.84 -19.11
N HIS A 87 -7.84 -1.97 -19.58
CA HIS A 87 -7.51 -2.66 -20.84
C HIS A 87 -6.77 -3.98 -20.59
N PRO A 88 -7.37 -5.14 -20.92
CA PRO A 88 -6.66 -6.41 -20.95
C PRO A 88 -5.46 -6.35 -21.90
N THR A 89 -4.34 -6.95 -21.48
CA THR A 89 -3.14 -7.08 -22.32
C THR A 89 -3.35 -8.10 -23.45
N ASP A 90 -2.41 -8.17 -24.38
CA ASP A 90 -2.42 -9.20 -25.41
C ASP A 90 -2.25 -10.61 -24.83
N TYR A 91 -1.46 -10.75 -23.77
CA TYR A 91 -1.39 -12.01 -23.01
C TYR A 91 -2.79 -12.44 -22.53
N SER A 92 -3.55 -11.52 -21.94
CA SER A 92 -4.90 -11.83 -21.48
C SER A 92 -5.84 -12.20 -22.63
N LYS A 93 -5.82 -11.45 -23.73
CA LYS A 93 -6.67 -11.73 -24.91
C LYS A 93 -6.36 -13.11 -25.53
N SER A 94 -5.10 -13.52 -25.52
CA SER A 94 -4.69 -14.83 -26.04
C SER A 94 -5.17 -15.98 -25.14
N HIS A 95 -5.04 -15.84 -23.82
CA HIS A 95 -5.22 -16.95 -22.87
C HIS A 95 -6.56 -16.96 -22.12
N PHE A 96 -7.34 -15.88 -22.19
CA PHE A 96 -8.56 -15.71 -21.42
C PHE A 96 -9.69 -15.18 -22.29
N ASP A 97 -10.92 -15.57 -21.97
CA ASP A 97 -12.12 -14.90 -22.43
C ASP A 97 -12.37 -13.68 -21.54
N ILE A 98 -12.61 -12.52 -22.15
CA ILE A 98 -12.81 -11.27 -21.44
C ILE A 98 -14.29 -11.12 -21.08
N VAL A 99 -14.58 -10.99 -19.79
CA VAL A 99 -15.89 -10.60 -19.28
C VAL A 99 -15.87 -9.08 -19.08
N SER A 100 -16.87 -8.40 -19.66
CA SER A 100 -16.98 -6.94 -19.60
C SER A 100 -17.12 -6.43 -18.16
N ALA A 101 -16.75 -5.18 -17.90
CA ALA A 101 -16.96 -4.54 -16.61
C ALA A 101 -18.44 -4.57 -16.18
N GLN A 102 -19.36 -4.33 -17.13
CA GLN A 102 -20.80 -4.33 -16.86
C GLN A 102 -21.30 -5.72 -16.47
N ASP A 103 -20.84 -6.77 -17.14
CA ASP A 103 -21.26 -8.13 -16.84
C ASP A 103 -20.61 -8.65 -15.55
N ALA A 104 -19.34 -8.31 -15.31
CA ALA A 104 -18.60 -8.72 -14.12
C ALA A 104 -19.14 -8.06 -12.84
N ALA A 105 -19.63 -6.82 -12.93
CA ALA A 105 -20.24 -6.12 -11.79
C ALA A 105 -21.71 -6.49 -11.56
N LYS A 106 -22.33 -7.28 -12.45
CA LYS A 106 -23.76 -7.59 -12.39
C LYS A 106 -24.05 -8.57 -11.24
N PRO A 107 -25.02 -8.26 -10.36
CA PRO A 107 -25.48 -9.22 -9.36
C PRO A 107 -26.04 -10.48 -10.03
N ASN A 108 -25.64 -11.67 -9.57
CA ASN A 108 -25.97 -12.94 -10.21
C ASN A 108 -25.66 -12.93 -11.73
N GLY A 109 -24.58 -12.28 -12.11
CA GLY A 109 -24.11 -12.15 -13.49
C GLY A 109 -23.47 -13.42 -14.05
N SER A 110 -22.71 -13.26 -15.13
CA SER A 110 -22.16 -14.37 -15.92
C SER A 110 -20.85 -14.95 -15.37
N LEU A 111 -20.30 -14.41 -14.27
CA LEU A 111 -19.08 -14.90 -13.64
C LEU A 111 -19.21 -16.35 -13.17
N GLN A 112 -18.12 -17.10 -13.29
CA GLN A 112 -17.99 -18.49 -12.87
C GLN A 112 -16.90 -18.60 -11.80
N PRO A 113 -17.06 -19.46 -10.78
CA PRO A 113 -16.01 -19.68 -9.78
C PRO A 113 -14.68 -19.96 -10.48
N GLY A 114 -13.62 -19.25 -10.11
CA GLY A 114 -12.31 -19.30 -10.77
C GLY A 114 -12.01 -18.17 -11.76
N ASP A 115 -13.01 -17.40 -12.19
CA ASP A 115 -12.79 -16.21 -13.02
C ASP A 115 -11.95 -15.18 -12.25
N ILE A 116 -11.02 -14.52 -12.93
CA ILE A 116 -10.11 -13.54 -12.32
C ILE A 116 -10.74 -12.16 -12.44
N LEU A 117 -11.21 -11.61 -11.33
CA LEU A 117 -11.70 -10.24 -11.26
C LEU A 117 -10.55 -9.24 -11.41
N MET A 118 -10.78 -8.20 -12.21
CA MET A 118 -9.87 -7.09 -12.39
C MET A 118 -10.45 -5.85 -11.70
N PHE A 119 -9.65 -5.23 -10.85
CA PHE A 119 -10.02 -4.03 -10.12
C PHE A 119 -9.06 -2.89 -10.41
N LYS A 120 -9.60 -1.68 -10.47
CA LYS A 120 -8.81 -0.45 -10.62
C LYS A 120 -9.18 0.53 -9.53
N ASP A 121 -8.17 1.23 -9.00
CA ASP A 121 -8.39 2.37 -8.12
C ASP A 121 -9.15 3.48 -8.86
N ILE A 122 -10.20 4.02 -8.22
CA ILE A 122 -11.02 5.08 -8.80
C ILE A 122 -10.31 6.45 -8.78
N HIS A 123 -9.24 6.61 -7.98
CA HIS A 123 -8.47 7.85 -7.78
C HIS A 123 -7.00 7.75 -8.21
N GLY A 124 -6.59 6.69 -8.92
CA GLY A 124 -5.18 6.51 -9.29
C GLY A 124 -4.88 5.28 -10.16
N SER A 125 -3.58 5.05 -10.46
CA SER A 125 -3.12 4.00 -11.39
C SER A 125 -3.04 2.58 -10.79
N GLY A 126 -3.41 2.41 -9.52
CA GLY A 126 -3.38 1.13 -8.80
C GLY A 126 -4.34 0.11 -9.38
N GLN A 127 -3.90 -1.15 -9.48
CA GLN A 127 -4.69 -2.25 -10.02
C GLN A 127 -4.56 -3.48 -9.14
N HIS A 128 -5.65 -4.22 -9.00
CA HIS A 128 -5.73 -5.39 -8.15
C HIS A 128 -6.46 -6.53 -8.86
N VAL A 129 -6.21 -7.76 -8.41
CA VAL A 129 -6.87 -8.96 -8.93
C VAL A 129 -7.32 -9.87 -7.80
N GLY A 130 -8.41 -10.60 -8.03
CA GLY A 130 -8.91 -11.63 -7.14
C GLY A 130 -9.58 -12.76 -7.93
N ILE A 131 -9.82 -13.89 -7.30
CA ILE A 131 -10.48 -15.05 -7.91
C ILE A 131 -11.93 -15.08 -7.43
N PHE A 132 -12.86 -15.01 -8.37
CA PHE A 132 -14.28 -15.09 -8.08
C PHE A 132 -14.62 -16.44 -7.45
N LYS A 133 -15.36 -16.38 -6.33
CA LYS A 133 -15.87 -17.53 -5.59
C LYS A 133 -17.29 -17.89 -6.00
N GLY A 134 -18.15 -16.88 -6.12
CA GLY A 134 -19.59 -17.08 -6.29
C GLY A 134 -20.37 -15.82 -5.92
N TYR A 135 -21.69 -15.95 -5.81
CA TYR A 135 -22.55 -14.88 -5.32
C TYR A 135 -23.09 -15.22 -3.93
N ASP A 136 -23.23 -14.21 -3.07
CA ASP A 136 -23.97 -14.37 -1.82
C ASP A 136 -25.49 -14.50 -2.08
N LYS A 137 -26.29 -14.67 -1.02
CA LYS A 137 -27.75 -14.78 -1.15
C LYS A 137 -28.42 -13.53 -1.73
N ALA A 138 -27.79 -12.37 -1.60
CA ALA A 138 -28.27 -11.10 -2.16
C ALA A 138 -27.77 -10.87 -3.60
N GLY A 139 -26.99 -11.80 -4.15
CA GLY A 139 -26.40 -11.70 -5.48
C GLY A 139 -25.13 -10.86 -5.53
N HIS A 140 -24.55 -10.49 -4.39
CA HIS A 140 -23.28 -9.77 -4.37
C HIS A 140 -22.12 -10.67 -4.76
N VAL A 141 -21.18 -10.12 -5.53
CA VAL A 141 -19.95 -10.82 -5.93
C VAL A 141 -19.14 -11.19 -4.69
N GLN A 142 -18.77 -12.46 -4.56
CA GLN A 142 -17.81 -12.94 -3.57
C GLN A 142 -16.54 -13.38 -4.30
N PHE A 143 -15.38 -13.00 -3.76
CA PHE A 143 -14.09 -13.39 -4.31
C PHE A 143 -13.08 -13.67 -3.19
N VAL A 144 -12.02 -14.40 -3.54
CA VAL A 144 -10.85 -14.60 -2.68
C VAL A 144 -9.65 -13.91 -3.30
N GLY A 145 -8.81 -13.28 -2.50
CA GLY A 145 -7.63 -12.56 -2.99
C GLY A 145 -6.68 -12.21 -1.87
N SER A 146 -5.40 -12.02 -2.20
CA SER A 146 -4.44 -11.51 -1.22
C SER A 146 -4.65 -10.02 -1.02
N GLN A 147 -5.10 -9.64 0.18
CA GLN A 147 -5.47 -8.29 0.58
C GLN A 147 -4.29 -7.54 1.16
N VAL A 148 -4.16 -6.26 0.78
CA VAL A 148 -2.98 -5.40 1.01
C VAL A 148 -2.46 -5.36 2.46
N SER A 149 -3.29 -5.74 3.44
CA SER A 149 -2.99 -5.67 4.88
C SER A 149 -3.00 -7.01 5.62
N THR A 150 -3.53 -8.10 5.04
CA THR A 150 -3.79 -9.34 5.80
C THR A 150 -3.44 -10.63 5.06
N GLY A 151 -3.00 -10.55 3.80
CA GLY A 151 -2.82 -11.73 2.96
C GLY A 151 -4.15 -12.29 2.41
N PRO A 152 -4.20 -13.56 2.00
CA PRO A 152 -5.38 -14.21 1.43
C PRO A 152 -6.62 -14.09 2.32
N ALA A 153 -7.68 -13.50 1.78
CA ALA A 153 -8.96 -13.37 2.46
C ALA A 153 -10.13 -13.55 1.48
N GLU A 154 -11.28 -13.93 2.03
CA GLU A 154 -12.56 -13.89 1.32
C GLU A 154 -13.21 -12.52 1.49
N VAL A 155 -13.75 -11.98 0.40
CA VAL A 155 -14.36 -10.65 0.34
C VAL A 155 -15.70 -10.73 -0.35
N THR A 156 -16.71 -10.10 0.27
CA THR A 156 -18.01 -9.83 -0.36
C THR A 156 -18.05 -8.39 -0.85
N VAL A 157 -18.35 -8.21 -2.12
CA VAL A 157 -18.43 -6.92 -2.80
C VAL A 157 -19.82 -6.32 -2.59
N VAL A 158 -19.93 -5.37 -1.66
CA VAL A 158 -21.18 -4.66 -1.39
C VAL A 158 -21.28 -3.36 -2.20
N ASN A 159 -22.51 -2.95 -2.49
CA ASN A 159 -22.78 -1.70 -3.21
C ASN A 159 -22.20 -0.49 -2.46
N ASP A 160 -21.52 0.40 -3.20
CA ASP A 160 -20.84 1.58 -2.67
C ASP A 160 -19.76 1.27 -1.61
N GLY A 161 -19.38 -0.01 -1.47
CA GLY A 161 -18.26 -0.48 -0.65
C GLY A 161 -16.90 -0.20 -1.27
N TYR A 162 -15.83 -0.59 -0.57
CA TYR A 162 -14.46 -0.42 -1.08
C TYR A 162 -14.22 -1.17 -2.40
N TRP A 163 -14.84 -2.33 -2.62
CA TRP A 163 -14.58 -3.22 -3.77
C TRP A 163 -15.47 -3.01 -5.00
N ASN A 164 -16.43 -2.10 -4.92
CA ASN A 164 -17.33 -1.77 -6.02
C ASN A 164 -17.79 -0.33 -5.86
N ARG A 165 -16.81 0.57 -5.90
CA ARG A 165 -17.10 1.99 -5.76
C ARG A 165 -17.49 2.58 -7.11
N LYS A 166 -18.58 3.36 -7.11
CA LYS A 166 -19.06 4.02 -8.32
C LYS A 166 -18.05 5.04 -8.86
N PRO A 167 -17.88 5.11 -10.19
CA PRO A 167 -17.20 6.22 -10.85
C PRO A 167 -17.76 7.56 -10.37
N GLY A 168 -16.88 8.47 -9.97
CA GLY A 168 -17.26 9.79 -9.44
C GLY A 168 -17.52 9.86 -7.92
N SER A 169 -17.34 8.78 -7.17
CA SER A 169 -17.37 8.81 -5.71
C SER A 169 -16.11 9.44 -5.12
N THR A 170 -16.26 10.27 -4.08
CA THR A 170 -15.14 10.98 -3.41
C THR A 170 -14.46 10.18 -2.29
N ALA A 171 -15.05 9.08 -1.82
CA ALA A 171 -14.41 8.24 -0.81
C ALA A 171 -13.49 7.19 -1.47
N PRO A 172 -12.48 6.64 -0.79
CA PRO A 172 -11.54 5.68 -1.38
C PRO A 172 -12.22 4.36 -1.75
N GLY A 173 -11.76 3.72 -2.81
CA GLY A 173 -12.26 2.43 -3.26
C GLY A 173 -11.71 2.03 -4.63
N VAL A 174 -11.98 0.80 -5.00
CA VAL A 174 -11.71 0.23 -6.31
C VAL A 174 -13.02 -0.09 -7.03
N GLU A 175 -12.97 -0.09 -8.35
CA GLU A 175 -14.07 -0.50 -9.22
C GLU A 175 -13.71 -1.79 -9.96
N ILE A 176 -14.73 -2.62 -10.25
CA ILE A 176 -14.58 -3.78 -11.13
C ILE A 176 -14.48 -3.26 -12.57
N VAL A 177 -13.34 -3.49 -13.21
CA VAL A 177 -13.08 -3.09 -14.60
C VAL A 177 -13.23 -4.24 -15.60
N GLY A 178 -13.58 -5.43 -15.10
CA GLY A 178 -13.85 -6.63 -15.90
C GLY A 178 -13.43 -7.90 -15.17
N ALA A 179 -13.50 -9.02 -15.88
CA ALA A 179 -12.92 -10.29 -15.41
C ALA A 179 -12.30 -11.09 -16.57
N LEU A 180 -11.41 -12.02 -16.22
CA LEU A 180 -10.72 -12.92 -17.15
C LEU A 180 -11.11 -14.36 -16.85
N ARG A 181 -11.66 -15.06 -17.82
CA ARG A 181 -11.98 -16.50 -17.72
C ARG A 181 -10.93 -17.31 -18.45
N ALA A 182 -10.24 -18.20 -17.73
CA ALA A 182 -9.14 -18.97 -18.31
C ALA A 182 -9.63 -19.94 -19.38
N LYS A 183 -9.05 -19.85 -20.59
CA LYS A 183 -9.40 -20.72 -21.70
C LYS A 183 -8.90 -22.16 -21.47
N PRO A 184 -9.73 -23.19 -21.68
CA PRO A 184 -9.32 -24.59 -21.54
C PRO A 184 -8.07 -24.95 -22.34
N GLU A 185 -7.91 -24.38 -23.54
CA GLU A 185 -6.79 -24.67 -24.45
C GLU A 185 -5.41 -24.31 -23.88
N PHE A 186 -5.36 -23.48 -22.85
CA PHE A 186 -4.13 -23.07 -22.17
C PHE A 186 -3.76 -23.97 -20.97
N ARG A 187 -4.62 -24.93 -20.64
CA ARG A 187 -4.35 -25.93 -19.59
C ARG A 187 -3.45 -27.04 -20.14
N VAL A 188 -2.36 -27.31 -19.44
CA VAL A 188 -1.32 -28.28 -19.83
C VAL A 188 -1.16 -29.44 -18.84
N ALA A 189 -1.85 -29.39 -17.70
CA ALA A 189 -1.87 -30.45 -16.70
C ALA A 189 -3.24 -30.55 -16.03
N GLU A 190 -3.48 -31.66 -15.34
CA GLU A 190 -4.63 -31.78 -14.43
C GLU A 190 -4.42 -30.92 -13.18
N PRO A 191 -5.52 -30.45 -12.54
CA PRO A 191 -5.43 -29.77 -11.25
C PRO A 191 -4.76 -30.65 -10.19
N LEU A 192 -3.95 -30.03 -9.33
CA LEU A 192 -3.11 -30.73 -8.34
C LEU A 192 -3.94 -31.56 -7.34
N HIS A 193 -5.12 -31.10 -6.95
CA HIS A 193 -6.04 -31.80 -6.04
C HIS A 193 -7.17 -32.54 -6.78
N GLY A 194 -7.07 -32.67 -8.12
CA GLY A 194 -8.04 -33.35 -8.96
C GLY A 194 -9.30 -32.51 -9.22
N ARG A 195 -10.08 -32.92 -10.23
CA ARG A 195 -11.33 -32.23 -10.57
C ARG A 195 -12.41 -32.57 -9.56
N THR A 196 -13.15 -31.57 -9.09
CA THR A 196 -14.37 -31.82 -8.31
C THR A 196 -15.36 -32.61 -9.16
N HIS A 197 -15.86 -33.73 -8.63
CA HIS A 197 -16.74 -34.69 -9.31
C HIS A 197 -17.82 -34.02 -10.16
N GLY A 198 -17.82 -34.27 -11.47
CA GLY A 198 -18.95 -33.94 -12.32
C GLY A 198 -18.71 -33.59 -13.79
N GLU A 199 -17.60 -33.93 -14.45
CA GLU A 199 -17.54 -33.86 -15.93
C GLU A 199 -16.34 -34.66 -16.49
N PRO A 200 -16.49 -35.37 -17.64
CA PRO A 200 -15.46 -36.26 -18.15
C PRO A 200 -14.25 -35.51 -18.72
N ALA A 201 -13.09 -36.15 -18.62
CA ALA A 201 -11.83 -35.66 -19.16
C ALA A 201 -11.89 -35.50 -20.69
N VAL A 202 -11.78 -34.27 -21.18
CA VAL A 202 -11.33 -34.05 -22.56
C VAL A 202 -9.82 -34.32 -22.54
N HIS A 203 -9.42 -35.42 -23.18
CA HIS A 203 -8.03 -35.86 -23.25
C HIS A 203 -7.09 -34.76 -23.77
N PRO A 204 -5.87 -34.61 -23.21
CA PRO A 204 -4.88 -33.70 -23.77
C PRO A 204 -4.38 -34.24 -25.11
N VAL A 205 -4.51 -33.43 -26.17
CA VAL A 205 -3.85 -33.65 -27.45
C VAL A 205 -2.35 -33.47 -27.23
N ALA A 206 -1.57 -34.49 -27.59
CA ALA A 206 -0.12 -34.53 -27.44
C ALA A 206 0.59 -33.35 -28.14
N PRO A 207 1.71 -32.84 -27.58
CA PRO A 207 2.49 -31.77 -28.23
C PRO A 207 3.25 -32.32 -29.45
N PRO A 208 3.28 -31.62 -30.59
CA PRO A 208 4.17 -32.00 -31.67
C PRO A 208 5.62 -31.66 -31.29
N LYS A 209 6.45 -32.69 -31.41
CA LYS A 209 7.90 -32.73 -31.19
C LYS A 209 8.64 -31.80 -32.15
N ALA A 210 9.62 -31.05 -31.62
CA ALA A 210 10.55 -30.24 -32.37
C ALA A 210 11.36 -31.07 -33.40
N ALA A 211 11.48 -30.54 -34.61
CA ALA A 211 12.48 -30.95 -35.59
C ALA A 211 13.03 -29.69 -36.30
N ALA A 212 14.35 -29.75 -36.52
CA ALA A 212 15.26 -28.71 -36.99
C ALA A 212 14.88 -27.93 -38.25
N GLU A 213 15.46 -26.74 -38.36
CA GLU A 213 15.57 -25.92 -39.58
C GLU A 213 16.14 -26.70 -40.79
N PRO A 214 15.96 -26.18 -42.03
CA PRO A 214 17.07 -25.41 -42.59
C PRO A 214 16.70 -24.16 -43.42
N VAL A 215 17.72 -23.31 -43.58
CA VAL A 215 17.84 -22.06 -44.36
C VAL A 215 17.63 -22.23 -45.87
N ALA A 216 16.93 -21.30 -46.54
CA ALA A 216 17.22 -20.86 -47.91
C ALA A 216 16.54 -19.52 -48.29
N LYS A 217 17.33 -18.65 -48.96
CA LYS A 217 17.01 -17.31 -49.47
C LYS A 217 16.08 -17.34 -50.71
N SER A 218 15.28 -16.28 -50.92
CA SER A 218 15.25 -15.40 -52.13
C SER A 218 14.00 -14.49 -52.13
N ALA A 219 14.20 -13.19 -52.38
CA ALA A 219 13.18 -12.19 -52.74
C ALA A 219 13.26 -11.92 -54.27
N PRO A 220 12.60 -10.91 -54.88
CA PRO A 220 11.38 -10.15 -54.57
C PRO A 220 10.41 -10.06 -55.80
N GLU A 221 9.17 -9.57 -55.64
CA GLU A 221 8.52 -8.79 -56.72
C GLU A 221 7.38 -7.91 -56.21
N ALA A 222 7.31 -6.71 -56.78
CA ALA A 222 6.52 -5.56 -56.38
C ALA A 222 5.22 -5.43 -57.20
N HIS A 223 4.29 -4.58 -56.74
CA HIS A 223 3.56 -3.53 -57.49
C HIS A 223 2.49 -2.91 -56.55
N HIS A 224 2.70 -1.69 -56.05
CA HIS A 224 2.03 -0.41 -56.43
C HIS A 224 0.54 -0.35 -56.03
N THR A 225 0.00 0.63 -55.28
CA THR A 225 0.14 2.10 -55.33
C THR A 225 -0.39 2.78 -54.04
N THR A 226 0.20 3.94 -53.73
CA THR A 226 0.10 4.90 -52.59
C THR A 226 -1.12 5.86 -52.69
N PRO A 227 -1.27 6.98 -51.91
CA PRO A 227 -0.87 7.37 -50.53
C PRO A 227 -1.99 8.13 -49.73
N ALA A 228 -1.92 8.21 -48.39
CA ALA A 228 -2.36 9.41 -47.63
C ALA A 228 -1.85 9.44 -46.18
N ARG A 229 -0.78 10.23 -45.98
CA ARG A 229 -0.36 11.02 -44.80
C ARG A 229 -0.89 10.58 -43.42
N HIS A 230 0.01 10.14 -42.54
CA HIS A 230 0.04 10.59 -41.14
C HIS A 230 1.50 10.67 -40.69
N ASP A 231 1.85 11.85 -40.19
CA ASP A 231 3.19 12.27 -39.80
C ASP A 231 3.79 11.43 -38.67
N VAL A 232 5.11 11.34 -38.73
CA VAL A 232 6.00 10.65 -37.80
C VAL A 232 6.19 11.49 -36.53
N LYS A 233 5.97 10.85 -35.36
CA LYS A 233 6.56 11.07 -34.03
C LYS A 233 6.35 12.42 -33.30
N HIS A 234 5.75 12.33 -32.12
CA HIS A 234 6.34 12.93 -30.91
C HIS A 234 6.55 11.83 -29.86
N ASP A 235 7.80 11.58 -29.52
CA ASP A 235 8.20 10.91 -28.29
C ASP A 235 7.66 11.74 -27.11
N ALA A 236 6.83 11.15 -26.25
CA ALA A 236 6.31 11.83 -25.07
C ALA A 236 7.40 11.92 -23.99
N ALA A 237 7.95 13.12 -23.80
CA ALA A 237 8.69 13.50 -22.59
C ALA A 237 7.80 13.31 -21.34
N PRO A 238 8.37 13.09 -20.15
CA PRO A 238 7.60 12.94 -18.92
C PRO A 238 6.74 14.18 -18.66
N HIS A 239 5.42 14.01 -18.50
CA HIS A 239 4.49 15.10 -18.22
C HIS A 239 4.88 15.82 -16.92
N MET A 240 5.32 17.09 -17.03
CA MET A 240 5.69 17.96 -15.91
C MET A 240 4.52 18.90 -15.60
N LEU A 241 4.02 18.89 -14.35
CA LEU A 241 2.91 19.77 -13.96
C LEU A 241 3.39 21.15 -13.53
N ARG A 242 2.78 22.21 -14.05
CA ARG A 242 3.15 23.60 -13.75
C ARG A 242 1.94 24.52 -13.66
N LYS A 243 2.15 25.71 -13.10
CA LYS A 243 1.11 26.74 -12.98
C LYS A 243 0.40 27.00 -14.31
N GLY A 244 -0.94 27.04 -14.26
CA GLY A 244 -1.83 27.16 -15.42
C GLY A 244 -2.34 25.81 -15.97
N GLU A 245 -1.73 24.68 -15.60
CA GLU A 245 -2.26 23.36 -15.94
C GLU A 245 -3.47 23.00 -15.08
N HIS A 246 -4.32 22.12 -15.59
CA HIS A 246 -5.56 21.70 -14.95
C HIS A 246 -5.89 20.24 -15.30
N GLY A 247 -6.68 19.58 -14.44
CA GLY A 247 -7.05 18.17 -14.58
C GLY A 247 -6.61 17.31 -13.39
N GLU A 248 -6.91 16.00 -13.45
CA GLU A 248 -6.74 15.10 -12.29
C GLU A 248 -5.30 15.01 -11.79
N ASN A 249 -4.29 15.04 -12.68
CA ASN A 249 -2.89 15.04 -12.26
C ASN A 249 -2.55 16.23 -11.33
N VAL A 250 -3.17 17.39 -11.56
CA VAL A 250 -3.04 18.57 -10.68
C VAL A 250 -3.80 18.38 -9.38
N ARG A 251 -4.97 17.71 -9.41
CA ARG A 251 -5.75 17.38 -8.21
C ARG A 251 -5.03 16.38 -7.31
N ASP A 252 -4.33 15.41 -7.89
CA ASP A 252 -3.54 14.40 -7.19
C ASP A 252 -2.32 15.03 -6.53
N LEU A 253 -1.65 15.95 -7.23
CA LEU A 253 -0.60 16.80 -6.67
C LEU A 253 -1.12 17.61 -5.49
N GLN A 254 -2.26 18.29 -5.64
CA GLN A 254 -2.90 19.07 -4.58
C GLN A 254 -3.32 18.19 -3.38
N HIS A 255 -3.86 16.99 -3.62
CA HIS A 255 -4.21 16.02 -2.58
C HIS A 255 -2.97 15.55 -1.81
N SER A 256 -1.91 15.22 -2.53
CA SER A 256 -0.65 14.76 -1.94
C SER A 256 -0.05 15.87 -1.06
N LEU A 257 0.03 17.09 -1.58
CA LEU A 257 0.51 18.26 -0.83
C LEU A 257 -0.36 18.55 0.40
N ALA A 258 -1.69 18.54 0.25
CA ALA A 258 -2.61 18.79 1.35
C ALA A 258 -2.55 17.69 2.44
N LYS A 259 -2.48 16.42 2.05
CA LYS A 259 -2.35 15.28 2.97
C LYS A 259 -1.04 15.30 3.73
N LEU A 260 0.04 15.77 3.09
CA LEU A 260 1.34 15.98 3.72
C LEU A 260 1.42 17.30 4.52
N GLY A 261 0.32 18.06 4.60
CA GLY A 261 0.22 19.27 5.42
C GLY A 261 0.83 20.53 4.82
N TYR A 262 1.14 20.53 3.51
CA TYR A 262 1.67 21.72 2.83
C TYR A 262 0.57 22.73 2.53
N THR A 263 0.88 24.00 2.79
CA THR A 263 -0.04 25.14 2.72
C THR A 263 0.50 26.25 1.84
N ASP A 264 -0.37 27.14 1.37
CA ASP A 264 0.03 28.34 0.62
C ASP A 264 0.90 29.30 1.47
N ALA A 265 1.43 30.38 0.87
CA ALA A 265 2.31 31.32 1.57
C ALA A 265 1.69 31.92 2.85
N ASN A 266 0.37 31.98 2.95
CA ASN A 266 -0.39 32.55 4.06
C ASN A 266 -0.84 31.49 5.09
N GLY A 267 -0.48 30.22 4.88
CA GLY A 267 -0.83 29.12 5.78
C GLY A 267 -2.20 28.50 5.52
N HIS A 268 -2.87 28.85 4.42
CA HIS A 268 -4.13 28.21 4.06
C HIS A 268 -3.89 26.82 3.47
N ALA A 269 -4.74 25.87 3.88
CA ALA A 269 -4.76 24.53 3.31
C ALA A 269 -5.06 24.58 1.81
N ILE A 270 -4.31 23.81 1.03
CA ILE A 270 -4.51 23.69 -0.41
C ILE A 270 -5.83 22.96 -0.66
N LYS A 271 -6.69 23.56 -1.50
CA LYS A 271 -7.89 22.89 -2.01
C LYS A 271 -7.53 22.15 -3.29
N ALA A 272 -8.03 20.93 -3.42
CA ALA A 272 -7.78 20.10 -4.59
C ALA A 272 -8.82 20.37 -5.70
N ASP A 273 -8.78 21.58 -6.24
CA ASP A 273 -9.71 22.07 -7.25
C ASP A 273 -9.37 21.63 -8.69
N ALA A 274 -8.28 20.86 -8.88
CA ALA A 274 -7.70 20.49 -10.18
C ALA A 274 -7.18 21.67 -11.00
N GLN A 275 -6.91 22.82 -10.39
CA GLN A 275 -6.35 23.98 -11.06
C GLN A 275 -5.01 24.32 -10.46
N PHE A 276 -3.95 24.32 -11.27
CA PHE A 276 -2.61 24.61 -10.79
C PHE A 276 -2.47 26.14 -10.69
N GLY A 277 -3.03 26.70 -9.62
CA GLY A 277 -3.01 28.12 -9.30
C GLY A 277 -1.80 28.53 -8.48
N ALA A 278 -1.77 29.80 -8.06
CA ALA A 278 -0.70 30.34 -7.22
C ALA A 278 -0.55 29.59 -5.89
N HIS A 279 -1.66 29.25 -5.23
CA HIS A 279 -1.64 28.51 -3.97
C HIS A 279 -0.97 27.14 -4.12
N THR A 280 -1.28 26.38 -5.18
CA THR A 280 -0.67 25.07 -5.46
C THR A 280 0.81 25.18 -5.74
N GLN A 281 1.22 26.22 -6.49
CA GLN A 281 2.65 26.49 -6.74
C GLN A 281 3.39 26.79 -5.43
N GLU A 282 2.84 27.63 -4.57
CA GLU A 282 3.47 28.01 -3.31
C GLU A 282 3.64 26.81 -2.36
N ALA A 283 2.62 25.93 -2.27
CA ALA A 283 2.74 24.70 -1.48
C ALA A 283 3.76 23.71 -2.09
N LEU A 284 3.82 23.62 -3.42
CA LEU A 284 4.79 22.78 -4.11
C LEU A 284 6.23 23.28 -3.88
N GLU A 285 6.46 24.59 -3.97
CA GLU A 285 7.76 25.19 -3.72
C GLU A 285 8.22 24.97 -2.26
N LYS A 286 7.29 25.06 -1.30
CA LYS A 286 7.56 24.69 0.10
C LYS A 286 7.93 23.22 0.24
N PHE A 287 7.22 22.33 -0.44
CA PHE A 287 7.51 20.90 -0.46
C PHE A 287 8.88 20.62 -1.06
N GLN A 288 9.21 21.24 -2.19
CA GLN A 288 10.52 21.10 -2.83
C GLN A 288 11.63 21.59 -1.91
N LYS A 289 11.43 22.75 -1.26
CA LYS A 289 12.40 23.32 -0.32
C LYS A 289 12.62 22.44 0.92
N SER A 290 11.56 21.89 1.51
CA SER A 290 11.67 21.04 2.71
C SER A 290 12.34 19.69 2.41
N HIS A 291 12.28 19.22 1.16
CA HIS A 291 12.85 17.94 0.73
C HIS A 291 14.17 18.08 -0.04
N GLY A 292 14.78 19.27 -0.06
CA GLY A 292 16.07 19.50 -0.73
C GLY A 292 16.03 19.31 -2.24
N LEU A 293 14.86 19.50 -2.86
CA LEU A 293 14.68 19.48 -4.30
C LEU A 293 14.93 20.87 -4.90
N GLU A 294 15.10 20.92 -6.22
CA GLU A 294 15.09 22.18 -6.96
C GLU A 294 13.73 22.87 -6.80
N VAL A 295 13.75 24.13 -6.35
CA VAL A 295 12.54 24.91 -6.07
C VAL A 295 12.15 25.69 -7.32
N ASP A 296 11.67 24.96 -8.33
CA ASP A 296 11.26 25.49 -9.62
C ASP A 296 9.74 25.68 -9.75
N GLY A 297 8.97 25.23 -8.74
CA GLY A 297 7.50 25.27 -8.77
C GLY A 297 6.88 24.34 -9.81
N VAL A 298 7.66 23.35 -10.29
CA VAL A 298 7.24 22.37 -11.29
C VAL A 298 7.24 20.95 -10.70
N ALA A 299 6.11 20.26 -10.81
CA ALA A 299 6.01 18.86 -10.39
C ALA A 299 6.56 17.95 -11.49
N GLY A 300 7.88 17.89 -11.58
CA GLY A 300 8.59 16.94 -12.43
C GLY A 300 8.74 15.56 -11.77
N PRO A 301 9.36 14.58 -12.47
CA PRO A 301 9.49 13.20 -11.98
C PRO A 301 10.12 13.07 -10.59
N LYS A 302 11.14 13.89 -10.27
CA LYS A 302 11.78 13.88 -8.95
C LYS A 302 10.85 14.38 -7.84
N THR A 303 10.07 15.41 -8.14
CA THR A 303 9.06 15.97 -7.21
C THR A 303 7.93 14.96 -6.97
N MET A 304 7.45 14.31 -8.03
CA MET A 304 6.42 13.27 -7.95
C MET A 304 6.92 12.03 -7.20
N ASP A 305 8.15 11.57 -7.44
CA ASP A 305 8.76 10.45 -6.71
C ASP A 305 8.91 10.76 -5.21
N ALA A 306 9.34 11.98 -4.86
CA ALA A 306 9.40 12.40 -3.47
C ALA A 306 8.02 12.45 -2.81
N LEU A 307 6.99 12.95 -3.51
CA LEU A 307 5.61 12.94 -3.03
C LEU A 307 5.11 11.50 -2.81
N HIS A 308 5.33 10.61 -3.77
CA HIS A 308 4.95 9.20 -3.66
C HIS A 308 5.64 8.50 -2.49
N LYS A 309 6.93 8.74 -2.27
CA LYS A 309 7.66 8.18 -1.12
C LYS A 309 7.06 8.63 0.21
N GLN A 310 6.70 9.90 0.34
CA GLN A 310 6.05 10.42 1.55
C GLN A 310 4.63 9.85 1.71
N MET A 311 3.89 9.68 0.61
CA MET A 311 2.57 9.05 0.59
C MET A 311 2.59 7.54 0.89
N ALA A 312 3.70 6.87 0.60
CA ALA A 312 3.93 5.44 0.81
C ALA A 312 4.66 5.15 2.14
N THR A 313 4.73 6.12 3.06
CA THR A 313 5.41 5.94 4.34
C THR A 313 4.81 4.73 5.08
N PRO A 314 5.61 3.68 5.37
CA PRO A 314 5.20 2.47 6.07
C PRO A 314 4.53 2.80 7.40
N ARG A 315 3.73 1.89 7.95
CA ARG A 315 3.19 2.08 9.31
C ARG A 315 4.32 2.01 10.34
N VAL A 316 4.14 2.67 11.49
CA VAL A 316 5.18 2.72 12.52
C VAL A 316 5.56 1.34 13.10
N ASP A 317 4.64 0.37 13.05
CA ASP A 317 4.91 -1.04 13.39
C ASP A 317 5.73 -1.80 12.35
N GLN A 318 5.93 -1.23 11.17
CA GLN A 318 6.72 -1.84 10.09
C GLN A 318 8.19 -1.40 10.18
N PRO A 319 9.16 -2.32 10.03
CA PRO A 319 10.60 -2.01 10.12
C PRO A 319 11.09 -0.91 9.18
N ALA A 320 10.42 -0.73 8.05
CA ALA A 320 10.76 0.29 7.06
C ALA A 320 10.40 1.72 7.50
N HIS A 321 9.67 1.91 8.61
CA HIS A 321 9.36 3.23 9.13
C HIS A 321 10.57 3.84 9.85
N PRO A 322 10.93 5.12 9.60
CA PRO A 322 12.10 5.75 10.24
C PRO A 322 12.02 5.80 11.77
N ASP A 323 10.81 5.83 12.35
CA ASP A 323 10.59 5.78 13.80
C ASP A 323 10.29 4.38 14.34
N HIS A 324 10.42 3.33 13.53
CA HIS A 324 10.13 1.96 13.95
C HIS A 324 10.91 1.57 15.22
N LYS A 325 12.20 1.89 15.28
CA LYS A 325 13.04 1.59 16.45
C LYS A 325 12.53 2.27 17.72
N LEU A 326 12.02 3.51 17.60
CA LEU A 326 11.44 4.22 18.74
C LEU A 326 10.11 3.59 19.16
N PHE A 327 9.32 3.12 18.19
CA PHE A 327 8.10 2.36 18.44
C PHE A 327 8.36 1.02 19.11
N GLU A 328 9.34 0.23 18.68
CA GLU A 328 9.70 -1.03 19.33
C GLU A 328 10.10 -0.80 20.80
N GLN A 329 10.88 0.25 21.07
CA GLN A 329 11.23 0.63 22.44
C GLN A 329 10.00 1.02 23.28
N ALA A 330 9.07 1.79 22.70
CA ALA A 330 7.82 2.13 23.36
C ALA A 330 6.95 0.88 23.59
N ARG A 331 6.89 -0.04 22.62
CA ARG A 331 6.14 -1.29 22.68
C ARG A 331 6.69 -2.21 23.76
N ASP A 332 8.01 -2.40 23.81
CA ASP A 332 8.66 -3.18 24.86
C ASP A 332 8.39 -2.59 26.25
N ALA A 333 8.39 -1.27 26.36
CA ALA A 333 8.07 -0.59 27.60
C ALA A 333 6.60 -0.77 28.01
N VAL A 334 5.67 -0.69 27.06
CA VAL A 334 4.24 -0.97 27.29
C VAL A 334 4.01 -2.44 27.63
N HIS A 335 4.73 -3.38 27.02
CA HIS A 335 4.62 -4.81 27.35
C HIS A 335 5.11 -5.10 28.78
N ARG A 336 6.16 -4.40 29.24
CA ARG A 336 6.59 -4.46 30.65
C ARG A 336 5.50 -3.92 31.58
N LEU A 337 4.90 -2.79 31.22
CA LEU A 337 3.77 -2.21 31.95
C LEU A 337 2.57 -3.17 32.00
N ASP A 338 2.21 -3.81 30.89
CA ASP A 338 1.16 -4.83 30.86
C ASP A 338 1.48 -5.99 31.80
N ALA A 339 2.71 -6.49 31.78
CA ALA A 339 3.15 -7.56 32.67
C ALA A 339 3.07 -7.16 34.16
N GLU A 340 3.45 -5.93 34.51
CA GLU A 340 3.31 -5.37 35.87
C GLU A 340 1.85 -5.33 36.32
N HIS A 341 0.93 -5.01 35.40
CA HIS A 341 -0.52 -5.01 35.62
C HIS A 341 -1.19 -6.36 35.37
N LYS A 342 -0.41 -7.44 35.18
CA LYS A 342 -0.90 -8.82 34.92
C LYS A 342 -1.82 -8.92 33.70
N ARG A 343 -1.60 -8.06 32.71
CA ARG A 343 -2.22 -8.12 31.39
C ARG A 343 -1.27 -8.79 30.40
N SER A 344 -1.85 -9.45 29.40
CA SER A 344 -1.10 -9.88 28.22
C SER A 344 -1.11 -8.78 27.18
N PRO A 345 0.01 -8.51 26.48
CA PRO A 345 0.03 -7.58 25.37
C PRO A 345 -1.02 -7.92 24.30
N ASP A 346 -1.72 -6.91 23.81
CA ASP A 346 -2.77 -7.02 22.81
C ASP A 346 -2.73 -5.81 21.83
N GLN A 347 -3.71 -5.72 20.93
CA GLN A 347 -3.79 -4.62 19.98
C GLN A 347 -3.88 -3.23 20.64
N HIS A 348 -4.48 -3.15 21.84
CA HIS A 348 -4.55 -1.89 22.59
C HIS A 348 -3.19 -1.48 23.14
N SER A 349 -2.35 -2.46 23.52
CA SER A 349 -0.94 -2.24 23.88
C SER A 349 -0.15 -1.63 22.71
N ASP A 350 -0.32 -2.17 21.50
CA ASP A 350 0.33 -1.64 20.29
C ASP A 350 -0.15 -0.22 19.93
N ASN A 351 -1.46 0.04 20.07
CA ASN A 351 -2.03 1.37 19.86
C ASN A 351 -1.47 2.39 20.86
N LEU A 352 -1.34 2.01 22.13
CA LEU A 352 -0.74 2.84 23.17
C LEU A 352 0.74 3.12 22.88
N ALA A 353 1.50 2.10 22.49
CA ALA A 353 2.92 2.24 22.12
C ALA A 353 3.10 3.19 20.92
N ALA A 354 2.24 3.10 19.90
CA ALA A 354 2.27 4.00 18.75
C ALA A 354 1.97 5.45 19.14
N ALA A 355 0.97 5.68 19.99
CA ALA A 355 0.65 7.01 20.50
C ALA A 355 1.80 7.59 21.35
N LEU A 356 2.42 6.77 22.19
CA LEU A 356 3.60 7.15 22.97
C LEU A 356 4.80 7.49 22.08
N THR A 357 4.97 6.80 20.94
CA THR A 357 6.00 7.10 19.94
C THR A 357 5.81 8.47 19.32
N VAL A 358 4.56 8.83 18.96
CA VAL A 358 4.19 10.16 18.47
C VAL A 358 4.55 11.23 19.52
N ALA A 359 4.15 11.01 20.76
CA ALA A 359 4.40 11.95 21.85
C ALA A 359 5.91 12.12 22.11
N ALA A 360 6.65 11.01 22.13
CA ALA A 360 8.10 11.01 22.31
C ALA A 360 8.81 11.82 21.21
N ARG A 361 8.42 11.65 19.93
CA ARG A 361 8.98 12.46 18.84
C ARG A 361 8.67 13.94 18.97
N ARG A 362 7.45 14.31 19.38
CA ARG A 362 7.07 15.71 19.61
C ARG A 362 7.93 16.38 20.69
N GLU A 363 8.30 15.65 21.73
CA GLU A 363 9.18 16.15 22.80
C GLU A 363 10.68 15.99 22.47
N GLY A 364 11.01 15.60 21.24
CA GLY A 364 12.39 15.46 20.77
C GLY A 364 13.14 14.30 21.46
N MET A 365 12.42 13.28 21.91
CA MET A 365 13.02 12.06 22.45
C MET A 365 13.54 11.18 21.30
N HIS A 366 14.66 10.51 21.55
CA HIS A 366 15.30 9.61 20.60
C HIS A 366 15.27 8.15 21.06
N ARG A 367 14.83 7.89 22.29
CA ARG A 367 14.53 6.55 22.81
C ARG A 367 13.41 6.59 23.84
N VAL A 368 12.78 5.44 24.08
CA VAL A 368 11.84 5.24 25.20
C VAL A 368 12.38 4.12 26.08
N ASP A 369 12.71 4.45 27.33
CA ASP A 369 13.28 3.51 28.30
C ASP A 369 12.16 2.88 29.17
N HIS A 370 11.13 3.64 29.51
CA HIS A 370 9.98 3.19 30.31
C HIS A 370 8.64 3.72 29.79
N ALA A 371 7.58 2.99 30.08
CA ALA A 371 6.19 3.41 29.92
C ALA A 371 5.50 3.23 31.27
N VAL A 372 4.88 4.29 31.79
CA VAL A 372 4.24 4.28 33.10
C VAL A 372 2.85 4.92 33.02
N LEU A 373 1.97 4.54 33.93
CA LEU A 373 0.66 5.17 34.12
C LEU A 373 0.70 6.10 35.33
N ASN A 374 -0.16 7.13 35.36
CA ASN A 374 -0.48 7.81 36.60
C ASN A 374 -1.42 6.96 37.48
N ASP A 375 -1.63 7.39 38.72
CA ASP A 375 -2.37 6.64 39.75
C ASP A 375 -3.79 6.21 39.34
N ASP A 376 -4.47 7.03 38.51
CA ASP A 376 -5.82 6.74 38.02
C ASP A 376 -5.86 6.11 36.62
N ALA A 377 -4.69 5.83 36.04
CA ALA A 377 -4.48 5.29 34.69
C ALA A 377 -5.09 6.12 33.54
N THR A 378 -5.51 7.36 33.78
CA THR A 378 -6.04 8.24 32.73
C THR A 378 -4.94 8.77 31.80
N ARG A 379 -3.68 8.73 32.25
CA ARG A 379 -2.50 9.21 31.51
C ARG A 379 -1.43 8.13 31.46
N ALA A 380 -0.80 8.00 30.30
CA ALA A 380 0.38 7.19 30.10
C ALA A 380 1.56 8.07 29.70
N PHE A 381 2.76 7.70 30.14
CA PHE A 381 3.98 8.48 29.93
C PHE A 381 5.07 7.61 29.33
N ALA A 382 5.67 8.07 28.24
CA ALA A 382 6.94 7.56 27.75
C ALA A 382 8.06 8.31 28.47
N VAL A 383 9.02 7.58 29.01
CA VAL A 383 10.14 8.15 29.78
C VAL A 383 11.46 7.78 29.12
N GLN A 384 12.34 8.79 28.94
CA GLN A 384 13.73 8.61 28.54
C GLN A 384 14.63 8.95 29.73
N GLY A 385 15.45 8.00 30.16
CA GLY A 385 16.27 8.03 31.36
C GLY A 385 15.67 7.22 32.52
N HIS A 386 16.41 7.17 33.63
CA HIS A 386 15.98 6.47 34.84
C HIS A 386 14.78 7.19 35.49
N LEU A 387 13.81 6.45 36.03
CA LEU A 387 12.58 7.00 36.62
C LEU A 387 12.87 8.00 37.77
N ASP A 388 13.87 7.71 38.60
CA ASP A 388 14.28 8.58 39.72
C ASP A 388 15.18 9.76 39.30
N SER A 389 15.59 9.83 38.04
CA SER A 389 16.47 10.92 37.59
C SER A 389 15.69 12.22 37.45
N PRO A 390 16.22 13.37 37.95
CA PRO A 390 15.66 14.69 37.64
C PRO A 390 15.90 15.10 36.19
N LEU A 391 16.81 14.42 35.47
CA LEU A 391 17.14 14.70 34.07
C LEU A 391 16.33 13.86 33.07
N LYS A 392 15.37 13.06 33.54
CA LYS A 392 14.51 12.27 32.66
C LYS A 392 13.68 13.19 31.75
N ARG A 393 13.42 12.74 30.53
CA ARG A 393 12.42 13.35 29.64
C ARG A 393 11.15 12.53 29.67
N ILE A 394 10.02 13.22 29.62
CA ILE A 394 8.70 12.61 29.63
C ILE A 394 7.89 13.12 28.45
N ALA A 395 7.12 12.22 27.84
CA ALA A 395 6.08 12.57 26.89
C ALA A 395 4.79 11.87 27.31
N GLU A 396 3.68 12.60 27.25
CA GLU A 396 2.40 12.16 27.80
C GLU A 396 1.34 11.92 26.73
N VAL A 397 0.46 10.95 26.99
CA VAL A 397 -0.76 10.70 26.23
C VAL A 397 -1.94 10.43 27.17
N GLU A 398 -3.15 10.71 26.70
CA GLU A 398 -4.37 10.28 27.37
C GLU A 398 -4.61 8.79 27.07
N THR A 399 -4.61 7.94 28.09
CA THR A 399 -4.55 6.48 27.94
C THR A 399 -5.72 5.95 27.12
N GLN A 400 -6.95 6.34 27.46
CA GLN A 400 -8.16 5.85 26.77
C GLN A 400 -8.16 6.25 25.29
N LYS A 401 -7.75 7.48 24.99
CA LYS A 401 -7.62 7.94 23.60
C LYS A 401 -6.51 7.18 22.87
N ALA A 402 -5.38 6.95 23.52
CA ALA A 402 -4.23 6.27 22.94
C ALA A 402 -4.56 4.81 22.58
N VAL A 403 -5.15 4.03 23.49
CA VAL A 403 -5.52 2.62 23.22
C VAL A 403 -6.62 2.48 22.16
N ALA A 404 -7.46 3.50 22.00
CA ALA A 404 -8.52 3.55 21.00
C ALA A 404 -8.07 4.13 19.66
N THR A 405 -6.87 4.73 19.58
CA THR A 405 -6.34 5.29 18.35
C THR A 405 -5.64 4.19 17.55
N PRO A 406 -6.14 3.83 16.35
CA PRO A 406 -5.46 2.87 15.51
C PRO A 406 -4.06 3.35 15.13
N ILE A 407 -3.11 2.45 15.11
CA ILE A 407 -1.70 2.72 14.79
C ILE A 407 -1.49 3.39 13.41
N GLU A 408 -2.41 3.22 12.46
CA GLU A 408 -2.44 3.97 11.21
C GLU A 408 -2.53 5.48 11.45
N LYS A 409 -3.43 5.91 12.35
CA LYS A 409 -3.59 7.32 12.70
C LYS A 409 -2.38 7.86 13.46
N SER A 410 -1.75 7.03 14.29
CA SER A 410 -0.49 7.37 14.95
C SER A 410 0.66 7.50 13.96
N THR A 411 0.70 6.67 12.92
CA THR A 411 1.68 6.76 11.82
C THR A 411 1.51 8.08 11.05
N GLU A 412 0.27 8.44 10.70
CA GLU A 412 -0.03 9.73 10.05
C GLU A 412 0.41 10.91 10.94
N ALA A 413 0.19 10.81 12.26
CA ALA A 413 0.62 11.84 13.19
C ALA A 413 2.16 11.95 13.29
N LEU A 414 2.90 10.85 13.17
CA LEU A 414 4.37 10.87 13.13
C LEU A 414 4.90 11.56 11.86
N GLN A 415 4.28 11.32 10.71
CA GLN A 415 4.63 11.99 9.46
C GLN A 415 4.48 13.52 9.58
N GLN A 416 3.40 13.98 10.23
CA GLN A 416 3.18 15.41 10.49
C GLN A 416 4.24 15.99 11.44
N VAL A 417 4.70 15.23 12.43
CA VAL A 417 5.74 15.66 13.37
C VAL A 417 7.09 15.75 12.66
N ALA A 418 7.40 14.82 11.74
CA ALA A 418 8.62 14.84 10.95
C ALA A 418 8.63 15.97 9.89
N ALA A 419 7.47 16.36 9.37
CA ALA A 419 7.33 17.41 8.36
C ALA A 419 7.42 18.84 8.94
N GLN A 420 7.31 19.01 10.25
CA GLN A 420 7.48 20.32 10.90
C GLN A 420 8.96 20.53 11.24
N PRO A 421 9.62 21.60 10.74
CA PRO A 421 10.96 21.93 11.21
C PRO A 421 10.88 22.15 12.71
N THR A 422 11.82 21.54 13.44
CA THR A 422 11.96 21.66 14.89
C THR A 422 12.08 23.14 15.26
N GLN A 423 10.96 23.79 15.54
CA GLN A 423 10.96 24.97 16.38
C GLN A 423 11.41 24.48 17.74
N GLY A 424 12.71 24.62 18.00
CA GLY A 424 13.29 24.36 19.29
C GLY A 424 12.42 25.01 20.34
N LYS A 425 11.75 24.17 21.14
CA LYS A 425 11.11 24.58 22.38
C LYS A 425 12.23 25.26 23.17
N VAL A 426 12.16 26.59 23.21
CA VAL A 426 13.07 27.46 23.93
C VAL A 426 13.14 26.92 25.35
N ALA A 427 14.36 26.94 25.89
CA ALA A 427 14.72 26.49 27.23
C ALA A 427 13.70 26.92 28.32
N PRO A 428 13.61 26.17 29.43
CA PRO A 428 12.58 26.37 30.43
C PRO A 428 12.66 27.80 31.00
N HIS A 429 11.49 28.34 31.38
CA HIS A 429 11.38 29.49 32.25
C HIS A 429 12.40 29.39 33.41
N GLU A 430 13.50 30.14 33.31
CA GLU A 430 14.22 30.59 34.49
C GLU A 430 13.22 31.42 35.30
N GLN A 431 12.70 30.81 36.37
CA GLN A 431 12.15 31.57 37.47
C GLN A 431 13.26 32.49 37.96
N PRO A 432 13.07 33.81 38.01
CA PRO A 432 14.07 34.70 38.58
C PRO A 432 14.23 34.33 40.06
N MET A 433 15.46 34.02 40.45
CA MET A 433 15.83 33.89 41.86
C MET A 433 15.38 35.15 42.64
N PRO A 434 14.82 35.01 43.85
CA PRO A 434 14.55 36.16 44.69
C PRO A 434 15.88 36.80 45.09
N THR A 435 16.04 38.08 44.74
CA THR A 435 17.17 38.91 45.14
C THR A 435 17.17 39.08 46.67
N PRO A 436 18.32 39.09 47.36
CA PRO A 436 18.35 39.30 48.80
C PRO A 436 17.90 40.73 49.11
N GLN A 437 16.87 40.90 49.93
CA GLN A 437 16.49 42.20 50.48
C GLN A 437 17.65 42.75 51.33
N GLN A 438 18.36 43.75 50.79
CA GLN A 438 19.18 44.64 51.58
C GLN A 438 18.26 45.50 52.46
N THR A 439 18.39 45.32 53.77
CA THR A 439 17.83 46.19 54.81
C THR A 439 18.62 47.51 54.87
N GLY A 440 18.18 48.53 54.15
CA GLY A 440 18.51 49.93 54.45
C GLY A 440 17.39 50.53 55.29
N HIS A 441 17.53 50.66 56.62
CA HIS A 441 18.03 51.87 57.29
C HIS A 441 17.45 53.17 56.71
N THR A 442 16.34 53.63 57.30
CA THR A 442 15.87 55.01 57.28
C THR A 442 16.42 55.77 58.49
N PRO A 443 16.93 57.01 58.34
CA PRO A 443 17.29 57.89 59.45
C PRO A 443 16.21 58.97 59.73
N GLY A 444 16.08 59.38 61.00
CA GLY A 444 15.36 60.56 61.49
C GLY A 444 13.91 60.27 61.91
N LEU A 445 13.44 60.59 63.11
CA LEU A 445 13.81 61.57 64.14
C LEU A 445 13.54 61.00 65.53
#